data_AF-A0A357AQ89-F1
#
_entry.id   AF-A0A357AQ89-F1
#
_cell.length_a   1.000
_cell.length_b   1.000
_cell.length_c   1.000
_cell.angle_alpha   90.00
_cell.angle_beta   90.00
_cell.angle_gamma   90.00
#
_symmetry.space_group_name_H-M   'P 1'
#
loop_
_entity.id
_entity.type
_entity.pdbx_description
1 polymer ?
#
loop_
_entity_poly.entity_id
_entity_poly.type
_entity_poly.pdbx_seq_one_letter_code
_entity_poly.pdbx_strand_id
1 'polypeptide(L)'
;MKIKGIIFDMDGVLIDSERPSIAGWKYAGEKMGEEIPDSLIDSFKGSNNESIKKIFDDYFKGRLDYLKAREYRTQYCYKVREKEGIVTKKGLYDLFEFCEKNNVKCAVATSTRRESAQRSLRCIGIYDKLAAVSYGDEVKNGKPAPDIFLDAAAKMGLNPEECIVVEDSINGIKAGAAGGMYVVHIPDTIIIDEETKKLTNRIVESLDKIIDILIEINFSGNRQAPHMREHKYSAFIDRVAVRDFFREYTDAYNSKDPKILLKIEHTYRVAALAEVIGWRAGFDRDLAWLSGMLHDVGRFEQVRRYHTFNDAVSVDHAKLGADLLFDESDPLINKFMDEKQQDERMMYLLETSIRNHNKFEIDEGLDEETRNYCNILRDADKIDILKVNTLFSPEDIYGVTKEELLKSNITDKVMESFLNEETVLKAYRKSAIDNLVGHISLVWGLVYPISYEITAAEGYLERMLSFKSQNEETNEKLEVIRSKIKEKMR
;
A
#
# COMPACT_ATOMS: atom_id res chain seq x y z
N MET A 1 11.48 -7.94 -13.88
CA MET A 1 11.40 -6.48 -14.03
C MET A 1 11.05 -5.92 -12.65
N LYS A 2 11.70 -4.85 -12.18
CA LYS A 2 11.40 -4.22 -10.88
C LYS A 2 11.04 -2.75 -11.12
N ILE A 3 9.82 -2.39 -10.81
CA ILE A 3 9.33 -1.01 -10.80
C ILE A 3 9.90 -0.28 -9.60
N LYS A 4 10.53 0.87 -9.86
CA LYS A 4 11.12 1.76 -8.85
C LYS A 4 10.46 3.13 -8.82
N GLY A 5 9.62 3.45 -9.81
CA GLY A 5 8.91 4.71 -9.82
C GLY A 5 7.57 4.67 -10.54
N ILE A 6 6.72 5.64 -10.22
CA ILE A 6 5.44 5.87 -10.88
C ILE A 6 5.40 7.31 -11.36
N ILE A 7 4.97 7.50 -12.60
CA ILE A 7 4.77 8.80 -13.24
C ILE A 7 3.27 8.94 -13.51
N PHE A 8 2.65 9.90 -12.85
CA PHE A 8 1.22 10.17 -12.97
C PHE A 8 0.97 11.31 -13.96
N ASP A 9 -0.04 11.18 -14.82
CA ASP A 9 -0.73 12.40 -15.26
C ASP A 9 -1.43 13.06 -14.05
N MET A 10 -1.78 14.33 -14.15
CA MET A 10 -2.40 15.08 -13.07
C MET A 10 -3.92 15.14 -13.23
N ASP A 11 -4.38 15.65 -14.38
CA ASP A 11 -5.77 16.04 -14.64
C ASP A 11 -6.52 14.78 -15.09
N GLY A 12 -7.52 14.31 -14.32
CA GLY A 12 -8.24 13.06 -14.59
C GLY A 12 -7.66 11.84 -13.88
N VAL A 13 -6.38 11.88 -13.47
CA VAL A 13 -5.70 10.79 -12.74
C VAL A 13 -5.52 11.07 -11.25
N LEU A 14 -4.96 12.23 -10.86
CA LEU A 14 -4.76 12.59 -9.44
C LEU A 14 -5.88 13.48 -8.92
N ILE A 15 -6.39 14.36 -9.79
CA ILE A 15 -7.43 15.33 -9.46
C ILE A 15 -8.61 15.21 -10.42
N ASP A 16 -9.80 15.50 -9.92
CA ASP A 16 -10.97 15.64 -10.78
C ASP A 16 -11.02 17.06 -11.36
N SER A 17 -10.39 17.20 -12.52
CA SER A 17 -10.34 18.44 -13.29
C SER A 17 -11.51 18.60 -14.25
N GLU A 18 -12.16 17.50 -14.64
CA GLU A 18 -13.20 17.49 -15.67
C GLU A 18 -14.53 18.05 -15.17
N ARG A 19 -14.97 17.69 -13.95
CA ARG A 19 -16.20 18.25 -13.36
C ARG A 19 -16.21 19.79 -13.34
N PRO A 20 -15.19 20.48 -12.78
CA PRO A 20 -15.16 21.95 -12.80
C PRO A 20 -14.96 22.53 -14.21
N SER A 21 -14.34 21.79 -15.15
CA SER A 21 -14.17 22.20 -16.54
C SER A 21 -15.51 22.24 -17.29
N ILE A 22 -16.31 21.18 -17.18
CA ILE A 22 -17.65 21.07 -17.79
C ILE A 22 -18.57 22.17 -17.25
N ALA A 23 -18.63 22.33 -15.91
CA ALA A 23 -19.42 23.37 -15.28
C ALA A 23 -18.96 24.79 -15.71
N GLY A 24 -17.66 24.99 -15.86
CA GLY A 24 -17.11 26.26 -16.33
C GLY A 24 -17.48 26.60 -17.77
N TRP A 25 -17.56 25.62 -18.67
CA TRP A 25 -18.04 25.84 -20.04
C TRP A 25 -19.52 26.19 -20.05
N LYS A 26 -20.37 25.52 -19.28
CA LYS A 26 -21.79 25.89 -19.13
C LYS A 26 -21.94 27.32 -18.61
N TYR A 27 -21.19 27.67 -17.57
CA TYR A 27 -21.13 29.03 -17.03
C TYR A 27 -20.69 30.08 -18.07
N ALA A 28 -19.71 29.75 -18.90
CA ALA A 28 -19.27 30.65 -19.97
C ALA A 28 -20.39 30.93 -20.98
N GLY A 29 -21.14 29.89 -21.36
CA GLY A 29 -22.33 30.02 -22.19
C GLY A 29 -23.36 30.96 -21.56
N GLU A 30 -23.75 30.71 -20.31
CA GLU A 30 -24.69 31.55 -19.57
C GLU A 30 -24.25 33.03 -19.52
N LYS A 31 -22.96 33.29 -19.28
CA LYS A 31 -22.41 34.65 -19.26
C LYS A 31 -22.39 35.33 -20.61
N MET A 32 -22.35 34.55 -21.68
CA MET A 32 -22.36 35.04 -23.05
C MET A 32 -23.76 35.03 -23.68
N GLY A 33 -24.77 34.57 -22.93
CA GLY A 33 -26.17 34.56 -23.37
C GLY A 33 -26.53 33.42 -24.32
N GLU A 34 -25.73 32.36 -24.37
CA GLU A 34 -25.84 31.26 -25.33
C GLU A 34 -25.60 29.91 -24.65
N GLU A 35 -26.22 28.84 -25.13
CA GLU A 35 -26.02 27.51 -24.55
C GLU A 35 -24.77 26.84 -25.14
N ILE A 36 -23.90 26.31 -24.28
CA ILE A 36 -22.79 25.42 -24.66
C ILE A 36 -23.22 24.00 -24.28
N PRO A 37 -23.68 23.18 -25.25
CA PRO A 37 -24.25 21.87 -24.95
C PRO A 37 -23.20 20.85 -24.55
N ASP A 38 -23.60 19.84 -23.77
CA ASP A 38 -22.72 18.76 -23.31
C ASP A 38 -22.03 18.03 -24.47
N SER A 39 -22.72 17.81 -25.59
CA SER A 39 -22.15 17.17 -26.78
C SER A 39 -20.97 17.95 -27.38
N LEU A 40 -20.99 19.27 -27.30
CA LEU A 40 -19.88 20.11 -27.75
C LEU A 40 -18.73 20.06 -26.73
N ILE A 41 -19.04 20.12 -25.44
CA ILE A 41 -18.04 20.01 -24.37
C ILE A 41 -17.33 18.64 -24.44
N ASP A 42 -18.07 17.57 -24.67
CA ASP A 42 -17.53 16.22 -24.84
C ASP A 42 -16.56 16.13 -26.02
N SER A 43 -16.82 16.85 -27.11
CA SER A 43 -15.90 16.91 -28.26
C SER A 43 -14.56 17.61 -27.96
N PHE A 44 -14.48 18.37 -26.85
CA PHE A 44 -13.23 19.02 -26.43
C PHE A 44 -12.29 18.06 -25.69
N LYS A 45 -12.81 16.97 -25.12
CA LYS A 45 -12.04 16.04 -24.31
C LYS A 45 -10.91 15.40 -25.13
N GLY A 46 -9.71 15.34 -24.55
CA GLY A 46 -8.51 14.81 -25.21
C GLY A 46 -7.96 15.65 -26.37
N SER A 47 -8.57 16.79 -26.70
CA SER A 47 -8.13 17.70 -27.76
C SER A 47 -7.17 18.77 -27.24
N ASN A 48 -6.24 19.22 -28.08
CA ASN A 48 -5.41 20.38 -27.78
C ASN A 48 -6.20 21.69 -27.95
N ASN A 49 -5.64 22.81 -27.46
CA ASN A 49 -6.33 24.11 -27.50
C ASN A 49 -6.67 24.60 -28.92
N GLU A 50 -5.85 24.27 -29.92
CA GLU A 50 -6.09 24.67 -31.31
C GLU A 50 -7.28 23.91 -31.91
N SER A 51 -7.35 22.60 -31.67
CA SER A 51 -8.48 21.75 -32.06
C SER A 51 -9.76 22.18 -31.35
N ILE A 52 -9.71 22.44 -30.04
CA ILE A 52 -10.87 22.94 -29.29
C ILE A 52 -11.36 24.26 -29.88
N LYS A 53 -10.45 25.20 -30.15
CA LYS A 53 -10.82 26.48 -30.77
C LYS A 53 -11.53 26.27 -32.12
N LYS A 54 -10.98 25.39 -32.96
CA LYS A 54 -11.57 25.09 -34.27
C LYS A 54 -12.98 24.51 -34.14
N ILE A 55 -13.16 23.49 -33.29
CA ILE A 55 -14.48 22.87 -33.06
C ILE A 55 -15.48 23.90 -32.51
N PHE A 56 -15.04 24.73 -31.57
CA PHE A 56 -15.86 25.80 -30.98
C PHE A 56 -16.30 26.82 -32.05
N ASP A 57 -15.36 27.32 -32.86
CA ASP A 57 -15.62 28.30 -33.90
C ASP A 57 -16.51 27.72 -35.01
N ASP A 58 -16.30 26.46 -35.39
CA ASP A 58 -17.10 25.75 -36.40
C ASP A 58 -18.55 25.56 -35.93
N TYR A 59 -18.76 25.27 -34.63
CA TYR A 59 -20.08 25.10 -34.02
C TYR A 59 -20.83 26.43 -33.90
N PHE A 60 -20.18 27.45 -33.35
CA PHE A 60 -20.82 28.74 -33.09
C PHE A 60 -20.82 29.67 -34.30
N LYS A 61 -19.97 29.44 -35.31
CA LYS A 61 -19.85 30.24 -36.54
C LYS A 61 -19.71 31.74 -36.24
N GLY A 62 -18.91 32.08 -35.23
CA GLY A 62 -18.67 33.45 -34.78
C GLY A 62 -19.74 34.05 -33.88
N ARG A 63 -20.81 33.32 -33.52
CA ARG A 63 -21.83 33.80 -32.55
C ARG A 63 -21.24 33.98 -31.15
N LEU A 64 -20.28 33.15 -30.77
CA LEU A 64 -19.52 33.27 -29.52
C LEU A 64 -18.04 33.40 -29.83
N ASP A 65 -17.37 34.27 -29.10
CA ASP A 65 -15.91 34.36 -29.11
C ASP A 65 -15.29 33.29 -28.20
N TYR A 66 -14.51 32.38 -28.79
CA TYR A 66 -13.85 31.29 -28.07
C TYR A 66 -12.94 31.80 -26.93
N LEU A 67 -12.18 32.88 -27.16
CA LEU A 67 -11.21 33.37 -26.18
C LEU A 67 -11.91 33.89 -24.93
N LYS A 68 -13.01 34.62 -25.10
CA LYS A 68 -13.87 35.12 -24.03
C LYS A 68 -14.59 33.99 -23.30
N ALA A 69 -15.12 33.01 -24.03
CA ALA A 69 -15.76 31.84 -23.42
C ALA A 69 -14.76 31.06 -22.55
N ARG A 70 -13.54 30.86 -23.07
CA ARG A 70 -12.44 30.22 -22.35
C ARG A 70 -12.04 31.00 -21.09
N GLU A 71 -11.99 32.33 -21.18
CA GLU A 71 -11.70 33.18 -20.02
C GLU A 71 -12.75 32.99 -18.91
N TYR A 72 -14.04 33.06 -19.23
CA TYR A 72 -15.11 32.80 -18.25
C TYR A 72 -15.03 31.40 -17.65
N ARG A 73 -14.78 30.38 -18.47
CA ARG A 73 -14.58 29.01 -18.02
C ARG A 73 -13.41 28.91 -17.04
N THR A 74 -12.27 29.50 -17.37
CA THR A 74 -11.08 29.49 -16.51
C THR A 74 -11.33 30.21 -15.19
N GLN A 75 -11.98 31.38 -15.21
CA GLN A 75 -12.36 32.12 -14.00
C GLN A 75 -13.30 31.30 -13.12
N TYR A 76 -14.27 30.60 -13.71
CA TYR A 76 -15.17 29.71 -12.96
C TYR A 76 -14.40 28.57 -12.29
N CYS A 77 -13.53 27.86 -13.02
CA CYS A 77 -12.74 26.78 -12.45
C CYS A 77 -11.87 27.26 -11.28
N TYR A 78 -11.25 28.44 -11.37
CA TYR A 78 -10.47 29.00 -10.26
C TYR A 78 -11.35 29.28 -9.03
N LYS A 79 -12.52 29.89 -9.22
CA LYS A 79 -13.45 30.17 -8.10
C LYS A 79 -13.93 28.90 -7.40
N VAL A 80 -14.26 27.85 -8.16
CA VAL A 80 -14.64 26.55 -7.58
C VAL A 80 -13.48 25.99 -6.76
N ARG A 81 -12.27 25.97 -7.32
CA ARG A 81 -11.08 25.46 -6.61
C ARG A 81 -10.76 26.25 -5.34
N GLU A 82 -10.89 27.57 -5.36
CA GLU A 82 -10.67 28.41 -4.17
C GLU A 82 -11.72 28.19 -3.08
N LYS A 83 -12.98 27.97 -3.46
CA LYS A 83 -14.10 27.85 -2.52
C LYS A 83 -14.28 26.43 -1.97
N GLU A 84 -14.16 25.43 -2.84
CA GLU A 84 -14.53 24.03 -2.56
C GLU A 84 -13.29 23.12 -2.44
N GLY A 85 -12.10 23.64 -2.75
CA GLY A 85 -10.88 22.85 -2.81
C GLY A 85 -10.77 22.05 -4.12
N ILE A 86 -9.72 21.22 -4.20
CA ILE A 86 -9.51 20.31 -5.34
C ILE A 86 -9.94 18.91 -4.92
N VAL A 87 -10.90 18.35 -5.64
CA VAL A 87 -11.33 16.96 -5.45
C VAL A 87 -10.24 16.04 -5.97
N THR A 88 -9.78 15.12 -5.12
CA THR A 88 -8.78 14.12 -5.46
C THR A 88 -9.42 12.82 -5.93
N LYS A 89 -8.70 12.05 -6.75
CA LYS A 89 -9.16 10.74 -7.23
C LYS A 89 -8.96 9.67 -6.15
N LYS A 90 -9.84 8.67 -6.14
CA LYS A 90 -9.87 7.60 -5.12
C LYS A 90 -8.51 6.88 -5.05
N GLY A 91 -8.03 6.63 -3.83
CA GLY A 91 -6.80 5.90 -3.56
C GLY A 91 -5.50 6.73 -3.64
N LEU A 92 -5.59 8.04 -3.88
CA LEU A 92 -4.42 8.92 -3.99
C LEU A 92 -3.50 8.82 -2.77
N TYR A 93 -4.03 9.07 -1.57
CA TYR A 93 -3.21 9.13 -0.36
C TYR A 93 -2.68 7.75 0.03
N ASP A 94 -3.51 6.70 -0.09
CA ASP A 94 -3.12 5.31 0.18
C ASP A 94 -1.94 4.90 -0.71
N LEU A 95 -1.99 5.23 -2.00
CA LEU A 95 -0.91 4.91 -2.94
C LEU A 95 0.38 5.68 -2.61
N PHE A 96 0.29 6.98 -2.31
CA PHE A 96 1.46 7.79 -1.97
C PHE A 96 2.11 7.33 -0.66
N GLU A 97 1.31 6.97 0.35
CA GLU A 97 1.80 6.40 1.60
C GLU A 97 2.48 5.04 1.36
N PHE A 98 1.88 4.18 0.52
CA PHE A 98 2.50 2.93 0.13
C PHE A 98 3.84 3.15 -0.58
N CYS A 99 3.91 4.10 -1.51
CA CYS A 99 5.14 4.41 -2.25
C CYS A 99 6.25 4.91 -1.33
N GLU A 100 5.93 5.79 -0.38
CA GLU A 100 6.86 6.30 0.62
C GLU A 100 7.42 5.17 1.49
N LYS A 101 6.55 4.29 2.01
CA LYS A 101 6.95 3.14 2.85
C LYS A 101 7.79 2.10 2.10
N ASN A 102 7.63 2.00 0.78
CA ASN A 102 8.30 1.00 -0.06
C ASN A 102 9.42 1.58 -0.95
N ASN A 103 9.80 2.84 -0.71
CA ASN A 103 10.86 3.53 -1.46
C ASN A 103 10.63 3.52 -2.99
N VAL A 104 9.38 3.69 -3.41
CA VAL A 104 8.97 3.87 -4.81
C VAL A 104 8.86 5.36 -5.07
N LYS A 105 9.60 5.88 -6.06
CA LYS A 105 9.58 7.32 -6.38
C LYS A 105 8.31 7.71 -7.14
N CYS A 106 7.72 8.84 -6.79
CA CYS A 106 6.56 9.38 -7.50
C CYS A 106 6.95 10.65 -8.28
N ALA A 107 6.47 10.77 -9.51
CA ALA A 107 6.58 11.99 -10.31
C ALA A 107 5.25 12.33 -10.98
N VAL A 108 5.09 13.60 -11.35
CA VAL A 108 3.94 14.06 -12.14
C VAL A 108 4.41 14.56 -13.49
N ALA A 109 3.73 14.15 -14.56
CA ALA A 109 3.97 14.58 -15.94
C ALA A 109 2.67 15.12 -16.54
N THR A 110 2.50 16.45 -16.53
CA THR A 110 1.25 17.12 -16.89
C THR A 110 1.41 18.10 -18.05
N SER A 111 0.42 18.16 -18.94
CA SER A 111 0.35 19.20 -19.99
C SER A 111 0.00 20.59 -19.44
N THR A 112 -0.39 20.67 -18.16
CA THR A 112 -0.70 21.93 -17.47
C THR A 112 0.59 22.74 -17.20
N ARG A 113 0.50 24.06 -17.40
CA ARG A 113 1.63 24.99 -17.16
C ARG A 113 2.11 24.93 -15.71
N ARG A 114 3.42 25.12 -15.52
CA ARG A 114 4.10 25.01 -14.23
C ARG A 114 3.36 25.66 -13.05
N GLU A 115 3.02 26.94 -13.15
CA GLU A 115 2.41 27.68 -12.04
C GLU A 115 1.07 27.06 -11.57
N SER A 116 0.22 26.65 -12.52
CA SER A 116 -1.09 26.08 -12.21
C SER A 116 -0.98 24.65 -11.66
N ALA A 117 -0.05 23.85 -12.21
CA ALA A 117 0.21 22.50 -11.72
C ALA A 117 0.78 22.54 -10.29
N GLN A 118 1.77 23.39 -10.02
CA GLN A 118 2.35 23.54 -8.67
C GLN A 118 1.30 23.95 -7.64
N ARG A 119 0.44 24.91 -7.96
CA ARG A 119 -0.66 25.32 -7.08
C ARG A 119 -1.59 24.16 -6.75
N SER A 120 -1.97 23.37 -7.76
CA SER A 120 -2.87 22.22 -7.58
C SER A 120 -2.24 21.12 -6.72
N LEU A 121 -0.99 20.75 -7.02
CA LEU A 121 -0.25 19.70 -6.29
C LEU A 121 0.03 20.09 -4.83
N ARG A 122 0.29 21.37 -4.56
CA ARG A 122 0.44 21.88 -3.18
C ARG A 122 -0.89 21.87 -2.43
N CYS A 123 -1.98 22.25 -3.09
CA CYS A 123 -3.31 22.26 -2.49
C CYS A 123 -3.77 20.87 -2.04
N ILE A 124 -3.43 19.82 -2.79
CA ILE A 124 -3.73 18.43 -2.42
C ILE A 124 -2.63 17.78 -1.56
N GLY A 125 -1.61 18.53 -1.14
CA GLY A 125 -0.62 18.09 -0.16
C GLY A 125 0.42 17.07 -0.63
N ILE A 126 0.59 16.85 -1.94
CA ILE A 126 1.55 15.84 -2.46
C ILE A 126 2.81 16.45 -3.07
N TYR A 127 2.87 17.76 -3.29
CA TYR A 127 3.98 18.40 -4.03
C TYR A 127 5.36 18.06 -3.46
N ASP A 128 5.51 18.14 -2.14
CA ASP A 128 6.80 17.89 -1.46
C ASP A 128 7.12 16.38 -1.32
N LYS A 129 6.18 15.49 -1.69
CA LYS A 129 6.38 14.03 -1.75
C LYS A 129 6.86 13.56 -3.13
N LEU A 130 6.86 14.44 -4.14
CA LEU A 130 7.23 14.09 -5.51
C LEU A 130 8.74 14.20 -5.70
N ALA A 131 9.33 13.16 -6.27
CA ALA A 131 10.73 13.17 -6.69
C ALA A 131 10.95 14.11 -7.89
N ALA A 132 9.93 14.30 -8.74
CA ALA A 132 10.00 15.19 -9.89
C ALA A 132 8.61 15.67 -10.35
N VAL A 133 8.60 16.81 -11.04
CA VAL A 133 7.46 17.26 -11.84
C VAL A 133 7.95 17.73 -13.22
N SER A 134 7.26 17.28 -14.25
CA SER A 134 7.47 17.63 -15.65
C SER A 134 6.23 18.32 -16.18
N TYR A 135 6.43 19.50 -16.76
CA TYR A 135 5.34 20.40 -17.15
C TYR A 135 5.29 20.53 -18.67
N GLY A 136 4.09 20.77 -19.21
CA GLY A 136 3.89 20.84 -20.66
C GLY A 136 4.66 21.96 -21.36
N ASP A 137 5.03 23.01 -20.63
CA ASP A 137 5.86 24.13 -21.09
C ASP A 137 7.37 23.85 -21.08
N GLU A 138 7.80 22.66 -20.62
CA GLU A 138 9.22 22.27 -20.53
C GLU A 138 9.66 21.24 -21.57
N VAL A 139 8.71 20.70 -22.35
CA VAL A 139 8.99 19.62 -23.29
C VAL A 139 8.87 20.09 -24.74
N LYS A 140 9.74 19.56 -25.59
CA LYS A 140 9.77 19.93 -27.02
C LYS A 140 8.51 19.47 -27.74
N ASN A 141 8.07 18.24 -27.49
CA ASN A 141 6.83 17.69 -28.05
C ASN A 141 5.92 17.22 -26.91
N GLY A 142 4.66 17.67 -26.91
CA GLY A 142 3.65 17.19 -25.97
C GLY A 142 3.14 15.78 -26.31
N LYS A 143 2.34 15.20 -25.41
CA LYS A 143 1.63 13.92 -25.64
C LYS A 143 0.87 14.00 -26.99
N PRO A 144 0.97 12.99 -27.89
CA PRO A 144 1.39 11.61 -27.63
C PRO A 144 2.89 11.32 -27.78
N ALA A 145 3.75 12.32 -27.94
CA ALA A 145 5.19 12.08 -27.85
C ALA A 145 5.60 11.70 -26.41
N PRO A 146 6.60 10.80 -26.23
CA PRO A 146 6.98 10.32 -24.90
C PRO A 146 7.81 11.31 -24.09
N ASP A 147 8.21 12.44 -24.67
CA ASP A 147 9.18 13.40 -24.11
C ASP A 147 8.90 13.77 -22.64
N ILE A 148 7.64 13.99 -22.28
CA ILE A 148 7.27 14.40 -20.91
C ILE A 148 7.42 13.28 -19.87
N PHE A 149 7.17 12.03 -20.26
CA PHE A 149 7.38 10.90 -19.37
C PHE A 149 8.87 10.56 -19.28
N LEU A 150 9.60 10.63 -20.40
CA LEU A 150 11.05 10.43 -20.42
C LEU A 150 11.78 11.46 -19.55
N ASP A 151 11.38 12.73 -19.61
CA ASP A 151 11.89 13.79 -18.73
C ASP A 151 11.61 13.49 -17.25
N ALA A 152 10.38 13.06 -16.91
CA ALA A 152 10.03 12.70 -15.53
C ALA A 152 10.86 11.52 -15.01
N ALA A 153 11.05 10.46 -15.81
CA ALA A 153 11.90 9.33 -15.46
C ALA A 153 13.36 9.76 -15.24
N ALA A 154 13.89 10.60 -16.13
CA ALA A 154 15.25 11.13 -16.02
C ALA A 154 15.44 11.98 -14.76
N LYS A 155 14.49 12.86 -14.43
CA LYS A 155 14.51 13.67 -13.19
C LYS A 155 14.43 12.80 -11.92
N MET A 156 13.77 11.65 -11.97
CA MET A 156 13.79 10.65 -10.88
C MET A 156 15.08 9.82 -10.83
N GLY A 157 15.94 9.89 -11.85
CA GLY A 157 17.12 9.04 -12.00
C GLY A 157 16.78 7.57 -12.23
N LEU A 158 15.72 7.29 -12.99
CA LEU A 158 15.23 5.95 -13.31
C LEU A 158 15.22 5.70 -14.82
N ASN A 159 15.36 4.44 -15.23
CA ASN A 159 15.15 4.06 -16.63
C ASN A 159 13.64 3.93 -16.92
N PRO A 160 13.18 4.16 -18.17
CA PRO A 160 11.76 4.05 -18.53
C PRO A 160 11.12 2.69 -18.19
N GLU A 161 11.88 1.60 -18.37
CA GLU A 161 11.46 0.23 -18.03
C GLU A 161 11.30 -0.04 -16.52
N GLU A 162 11.78 0.87 -15.67
CA GLU A 162 11.61 0.81 -14.20
C GLU A 162 10.40 1.64 -13.73
N CYS A 163 9.66 2.24 -14.66
CA CYS A 163 8.58 3.17 -14.38
C CYS A 163 7.21 2.63 -14.81
N ILE A 164 6.20 2.89 -13.97
CA ILE A 164 4.80 2.83 -14.37
C ILE A 164 4.36 4.24 -14.81
N VAL A 165 3.60 4.33 -15.91
CA VAL A 165 2.84 5.53 -16.30
C VAL A 165 1.37 5.30 -15.97
N VAL A 166 0.75 6.25 -15.28
CA VAL A 166 -0.67 6.23 -14.95
C VAL A 166 -1.40 7.32 -15.71
N GLU A 167 -2.36 6.93 -16.56
CA GLU A 167 -3.00 7.82 -17.53
C GLU A 167 -4.49 7.52 -17.75
N ASP A 168 -5.27 8.55 -18.04
CA ASP A 168 -6.70 8.46 -18.38
C ASP A 168 -6.95 8.73 -19.87
N SER A 169 -6.00 9.37 -20.57
CA SER A 169 -6.20 9.88 -21.93
C SER A 169 -5.57 9.01 -23.02
N ILE A 170 -6.15 9.03 -24.22
CA ILE A 170 -5.61 8.32 -25.39
C ILE A 170 -4.17 8.77 -25.72
N ASN A 171 -3.92 10.08 -25.72
CA ASN A 171 -2.61 10.63 -26.05
C ASN A 171 -1.57 10.29 -24.99
N GLY A 172 -1.98 10.27 -23.72
CA GLY A 172 -1.13 9.88 -22.61
C GLY A 172 -0.74 8.40 -22.64
N ILE A 173 -1.70 7.51 -22.87
CA ILE A 173 -1.42 6.07 -23.05
C ILE A 173 -0.43 5.85 -24.18
N LYS A 174 -0.64 6.49 -25.33
CA LYS A 174 0.27 6.41 -26.48
C LYS A 174 1.68 6.92 -26.14
N ALA A 175 1.78 8.02 -25.40
CA ALA A 175 3.06 8.57 -24.96
C ALA A 175 3.78 7.64 -23.97
N GLY A 176 3.09 7.05 -23.00
CA GLY A 176 3.67 6.09 -22.06
C GLY A 176 4.21 4.84 -22.76
N ALA A 177 3.40 4.28 -23.67
CA ALA A 177 3.79 3.11 -24.45
C ALA A 177 4.97 3.40 -25.40
N ALA A 178 4.96 4.55 -26.09
CA ALA A 178 6.07 4.98 -26.95
C ALA A 178 7.37 5.22 -26.16
N GLY A 179 7.26 5.54 -24.87
CA GLY A 179 8.39 5.69 -23.95
C GLY A 179 8.96 4.37 -23.44
N GLY A 180 8.36 3.22 -23.76
CA GLY A 180 8.79 1.90 -23.27
C GLY A 180 8.48 1.67 -21.79
N MET A 181 7.49 2.38 -21.23
CA MET A 181 7.11 2.28 -19.83
C MET A 181 5.93 1.31 -19.64
N TYR A 182 5.72 0.85 -18.40
CA TYR A 182 4.55 0.04 -18.07
C TYR A 182 3.32 0.94 -17.90
N VAL A 183 2.33 0.82 -18.79
CA VAL A 183 1.17 1.72 -18.83
C VAL A 183 0.00 1.13 -18.06
N VAL A 184 -0.43 1.85 -17.02
CA VAL A 184 -1.68 1.60 -16.30
C VAL A 184 -2.69 2.66 -16.69
N HIS A 185 -3.80 2.23 -17.27
CA HIS A 185 -4.90 3.12 -17.59
C HIS A 185 -5.90 3.19 -16.42
N ILE A 186 -6.25 4.40 -16.00
CA ILE A 186 -7.38 4.65 -15.10
C ILE A 186 -8.47 5.37 -15.90
N PRO A 187 -9.61 4.72 -16.18
CA PRO A 187 -10.70 5.36 -16.88
C PRO A 187 -11.21 6.59 -16.12
N ASP A 188 -11.42 7.68 -16.85
CA ASP A 188 -12.14 8.86 -16.37
C ASP A 188 -13.35 9.11 -17.27
N THR A 189 -13.36 10.19 -18.06
CA THR A 189 -14.49 10.54 -18.93
C THR A 189 -14.30 10.15 -20.40
N ILE A 190 -13.10 9.71 -20.79
CA ILE A 190 -12.74 9.37 -22.18
C ILE A 190 -12.87 7.86 -22.38
N ILE A 191 -13.59 7.46 -23.44
CA ILE A 191 -13.62 6.08 -23.92
C ILE A 191 -12.44 5.88 -24.87
N ILE A 192 -11.53 4.96 -24.52
CA ILE A 192 -10.39 4.61 -25.36
C ILE A 192 -10.76 3.54 -26.41
N ASP A 193 -10.22 3.67 -27.62
CA ASP A 193 -10.41 2.71 -28.71
C ASP A 193 -9.62 1.40 -28.47
N GLU A 194 -9.99 0.34 -29.20
CA GLU A 194 -9.36 -0.98 -29.05
C GLU A 194 -7.86 -0.97 -29.38
N GLU A 195 -7.41 -0.11 -30.29
CA GLU A 195 -5.99 0.03 -30.60
C GLU A 195 -5.21 0.64 -29.43
N THR A 196 -5.80 1.62 -28.75
CA THR A 196 -5.23 2.27 -27.57
C THR A 196 -5.27 1.34 -26.36
N LYS A 197 -6.33 0.53 -26.18
CA LYS A 197 -6.37 -0.50 -25.13
C LYS A 197 -5.21 -1.48 -25.22
N LYS A 198 -4.82 -1.91 -26.43
CA LYS A 198 -3.67 -2.80 -26.66
C LYS A 198 -2.34 -2.20 -26.21
N LEU A 199 -2.26 -0.88 -26.07
CA LEU A 199 -1.06 -0.17 -25.57
C LEU A 199 -1.01 -0.09 -24.04
N THR A 200 -2.07 -0.51 -23.35
CA THR A 200 -2.12 -0.56 -21.88
C THR A 200 -1.65 -1.93 -21.38
N ASN A 201 -0.94 -1.98 -20.27
CA ASN A 201 -0.56 -3.22 -19.60
C ASN A 201 -1.61 -3.67 -18.57
N ARG A 202 -2.28 -2.70 -17.93
CA ARG A 202 -3.39 -2.90 -16.99
C ARG A 202 -4.40 -1.76 -17.14
N ILE A 203 -5.66 -2.07 -16.82
CA ILE A 203 -6.73 -1.09 -16.66
C ILE A 203 -7.28 -1.29 -15.26
N VAL A 204 -7.33 -0.23 -14.45
CA VAL A 204 -7.85 -0.28 -13.07
C VAL A 204 -8.76 0.91 -12.79
N GLU A 205 -9.68 0.74 -11.85
CA GLU A 205 -10.73 1.71 -11.55
C GLU A 205 -10.30 2.84 -10.60
N SER A 206 -9.19 2.68 -9.88
CA SER A 206 -8.70 3.66 -8.90
C SER A 206 -7.21 3.52 -8.61
N LEU A 207 -6.62 4.56 -8.00
CA LEU A 207 -5.18 4.62 -7.73
C LEU A 207 -4.72 3.55 -6.72
N ASP A 208 -5.57 3.14 -5.77
CA ASP A 208 -5.22 2.13 -4.77
C ASP A 208 -4.95 0.75 -5.39
N LYS A 209 -5.53 0.44 -6.56
CA LYS A 209 -5.25 -0.80 -7.30
C LYS A 209 -3.84 -0.85 -7.91
N ILE A 210 -3.16 0.28 -8.02
CA ILE A 210 -1.76 0.31 -8.44
C ILE A 210 -0.87 -0.36 -7.38
N ILE A 211 -1.28 -0.36 -6.11
CA ILE A 211 -0.57 -1.08 -5.04
C ILE A 211 -0.49 -2.58 -5.38
N ASP A 212 -1.60 -3.17 -5.83
CA ASP A 212 -1.65 -4.57 -6.24
C ASP A 212 -0.71 -4.85 -7.42
N ILE A 213 -0.66 -3.94 -8.40
CA ILE A 213 0.23 -4.05 -9.56
C ILE A 213 1.70 -3.94 -9.15
N LEU A 214 2.04 -2.99 -8.27
CA LEU A 214 3.38 -2.86 -7.74
C LEU A 214 3.79 -4.12 -6.98
N ILE A 215 2.87 -4.66 -6.18
CA ILE A 215 3.11 -5.87 -5.41
C ILE A 215 3.35 -7.05 -6.37
N GLU A 216 2.46 -7.23 -7.35
CA GLU A 216 2.59 -8.22 -8.41
C GLU A 216 3.96 -8.09 -9.07
N ILE A 217 4.30 -6.94 -9.68
CA ILE A 217 5.52 -6.83 -10.49
C ILE A 217 6.81 -6.94 -9.65
N ASN A 218 6.85 -6.29 -8.47
CA ASN A 218 8.08 -6.18 -7.70
C ASN A 218 8.39 -7.39 -6.83
N PHE A 219 7.38 -8.17 -6.45
CA PHE A 219 7.55 -9.35 -5.59
C PHE A 219 7.25 -10.68 -6.30
N SER A 220 6.88 -10.68 -7.60
CA SER A 220 6.73 -11.90 -8.41
C SER A 220 8.02 -12.37 -9.09
N GLY A 221 9.12 -12.47 -8.34
CA GLY A 221 10.33 -13.15 -8.81
C GLY A 221 10.02 -14.58 -9.28
N ASN A 222 10.21 -14.83 -10.59
CA ASN A 222 10.27 -16.13 -11.28
C ASN A 222 9.77 -17.37 -10.49
N ARG A 223 8.46 -17.63 -10.53
CA ARG A 223 7.84 -18.97 -10.53
C ARG A 223 6.36 -18.76 -10.83
N GLN A 224 5.87 -19.39 -11.91
CA GLN A 224 4.45 -19.41 -12.27
C GLN A 224 3.62 -19.65 -11.00
N ALA A 225 2.70 -18.71 -10.71
CA ALA A 225 1.72 -18.93 -9.67
C ALA A 225 1.01 -20.27 -9.97
N PRO A 226 0.96 -21.21 -9.01
CA PRO A 226 0.30 -22.48 -9.24
C PRO A 226 -1.16 -22.21 -9.65
N HIS A 227 -1.67 -23.01 -10.60
CA HIS A 227 -3.02 -22.93 -11.14
C HIS A 227 -4.02 -22.48 -10.07
N MET A 228 -4.59 -21.28 -10.29
CA MET A 228 -5.52 -20.61 -9.40
C MET A 228 -6.59 -21.59 -8.92
N ARG A 229 -6.56 -21.93 -7.62
CA ARG A 229 -7.82 -22.27 -6.94
C ARG A 229 -8.60 -20.97 -6.92
N GLU A 230 -9.85 -21.04 -7.40
CA GLU A 230 -10.75 -19.90 -7.50
C GLU A 230 -10.69 -19.02 -6.24
N HIS A 231 -10.81 -17.71 -6.44
CA HIS A 231 -11.01 -16.67 -5.42
C HIS A 231 -12.31 -16.89 -4.63
N LYS A 232 -12.35 -18.00 -3.89
CA LYS A 232 -13.55 -18.56 -3.25
C LYS A 232 -14.16 -17.54 -2.29
N TYR A 233 -13.33 -16.76 -1.62
CA TYR A 233 -13.75 -15.84 -0.56
C TYR A 233 -13.69 -14.37 -0.98
N SER A 234 -12.89 -14.02 -1.99
CA SER A 234 -12.77 -12.64 -2.47
C SER A 234 -14.10 -11.94 -2.77
N ALA A 235 -15.10 -12.66 -3.30
CA ALA A 235 -16.41 -12.09 -3.62
C ALA A 235 -17.19 -11.60 -2.38
N PHE A 236 -16.86 -12.11 -1.20
CA PHE A 236 -17.50 -11.75 0.05
C PHE A 236 -16.79 -10.59 0.78
N ILE A 237 -15.54 -10.27 0.43
CA ILE A 237 -14.72 -9.36 1.23
C ILE A 237 -14.71 -7.96 0.60
N ASP A 238 -15.42 -7.02 1.20
CA ASP A 238 -15.32 -5.60 0.85
C ASP A 238 -14.16 -4.94 1.61
N ARG A 239 -13.00 -4.84 0.94
CA ARG A 239 -11.81 -4.22 1.52
C ARG A 239 -11.99 -2.76 1.93
N VAL A 240 -12.87 -2.02 1.24
CA VAL A 240 -13.10 -0.60 1.55
C VAL A 240 -13.84 -0.51 2.88
N ALA A 241 -14.94 -1.26 3.01
CA ALA A 241 -15.72 -1.32 4.25
C ALA A 241 -14.85 -1.76 5.45
N VAL A 242 -14.04 -2.81 5.28
CA VAL A 242 -13.13 -3.30 6.32
C VAL A 242 -12.12 -2.24 6.76
N ARG A 243 -11.50 -1.51 5.81
CA ARG A 243 -10.54 -0.44 6.13
C ARG A 243 -11.19 0.76 6.80
N ASP A 244 -12.35 1.17 6.30
CA ASP A 244 -13.07 2.32 6.85
C ASP A 244 -13.54 2.03 8.28
N PHE A 245 -14.10 0.85 8.54
CA PHE A 245 -14.48 0.47 9.90
C PHE A 245 -13.26 0.25 10.80
N PHE A 246 -12.16 -0.32 10.30
CA PHE A 246 -10.94 -0.42 11.11
C PHE A 246 -10.44 0.97 11.54
N ARG A 247 -10.48 1.96 10.63
CA ARG A 247 -10.13 3.35 10.95
C ARG A 247 -11.03 3.90 12.05
N GLU A 248 -12.36 3.80 11.89
CA GLU A 248 -13.34 4.24 12.88
C GLU A 248 -13.14 3.55 14.24
N TYR A 249 -12.91 2.24 14.24
CA TYR A 249 -12.62 1.46 15.43
C TYR A 249 -11.39 2.02 16.16
N THR A 250 -10.31 2.30 15.43
CA THR A 250 -9.08 2.83 16.00
C THR A 250 -9.15 4.30 16.44
N ASP A 251 -10.06 5.10 15.87
CA ASP A 251 -10.28 6.51 16.25
C ASP A 251 -10.82 6.67 17.68
N ALA A 252 -11.45 5.62 18.22
CA ALA A 252 -11.89 5.57 19.61
C ALA A 252 -10.71 5.51 20.61
N TYR A 253 -9.49 5.29 20.12
CA TYR A 253 -8.27 5.22 20.91
C TYR A 253 -7.37 6.43 20.64
N ASN A 254 -6.43 6.71 21.53
CA ASN A 254 -5.56 7.88 21.38
C ASN A 254 -4.57 7.67 20.22
N SER A 255 -4.96 8.06 19.00
CA SER A 255 -4.15 7.96 17.79
C SER A 255 -2.86 8.79 17.82
N LYS A 256 -2.70 9.68 18.83
CA LYS A 256 -1.45 10.40 19.09
C LYS A 256 -0.47 9.62 19.97
N ASP A 257 -0.89 8.51 20.57
CA ASP A 257 0.00 7.60 21.30
C ASP A 257 0.86 6.82 20.27
N PRO A 258 2.20 6.98 20.29
CA PRO A 258 3.07 6.29 19.35
C PRO A 258 2.92 4.77 19.35
N LYS A 259 2.55 4.15 20.49
CA LYS A 259 2.35 2.71 20.58
C LYS A 259 1.06 2.25 19.91
N ILE A 260 0.02 3.07 19.98
CA ILE A 260 -1.25 2.81 19.28
C ILE A 260 -1.05 2.98 17.79
N LEU A 261 -0.38 4.05 17.36
CA LEU A 261 -0.05 4.27 15.95
C LEU A 261 0.80 3.12 15.39
N LEU A 262 1.81 2.66 16.13
CA LEU A 262 2.61 1.50 15.75
C LEU A 262 1.75 0.25 15.51
N LYS A 263 0.73 0.02 16.35
CA LYS A 263 -0.19 -1.11 16.20
C LYS A 263 -1.13 -0.96 15.00
N ILE A 264 -1.63 0.24 14.72
CA ILE A 264 -2.40 0.53 13.51
C ILE A 264 -1.56 0.22 12.26
N GLU A 265 -0.35 0.76 12.20
CA GLU A 265 0.52 0.54 11.03
C GLU A 265 0.94 -0.92 10.90
N HIS A 266 1.20 -1.60 12.01
CA HIS A 266 1.50 -3.03 12.06
C HIS A 266 0.36 -3.84 11.44
N THR A 267 -0.89 -3.59 11.83
CA THR A 267 -2.06 -4.27 11.23
C THR A 267 -2.08 -4.13 9.71
N TYR A 268 -1.89 -2.93 9.17
CA TYR A 268 -1.87 -2.73 7.71
C TYR A 268 -0.71 -3.46 7.02
N ARG A 269 0.48 -3.50 7.65
CA ARG A 269 1.65 -4.19 7.09
C ARG A 269 1.48 -5.70 7.13
N VAL A 270 1.00 -6.26 8.24
CA VAL A 270 0.69 -7.69 8.36
C VAL A 270 -0.38 -8.10 7.37
N ALA A 271 -1.43 -7.29 7.18
CA ALA A 271 -2.44 -7.55 6.15
C ALA A 271 -1.85 -7.63 4.74
N ALA A 272 -0.98 -6.68 4.37
CA ALA A 272 -0.30 -6.68 3.07
C ALA A 272 0.66 -7.88 2.91
N LEU A 273 1.38 -8.26 3.97
CA LEU A 273 2.27 -9.43 3.95
C LEU A 273 1.48 -10.73 3.83
N ALA A 274 0.42 -10.89 4.63
CA ALA A 274 -0.45 -12.06 4.62
C ALA A 274 -1.10 -12.24 3.25
N GLU A 275 -1.52 -11.15 2.61
CA GLU A 275 -2.01 -11.15 1.24
C GLU A 275 -1.00 -11.74 0.25
N VAL A 276 0.24 -11.24 0.27
CA VAL A 276 1.30 -11.70 -0.65
C VAL A 276 1.64 -13.16 -0.38
N ILE A 277 1.81 -13.53 0.89
CA ILE A 277 2.14 -14.89 1.30
C ILE A 277 1.03 -15.84 0.89
N GLY A 278 -0.22 -15.53 1.24
CA GLY A 278 -1.39 -16.33 0.91
C GLY A 278 -1.51 -16.54 -0.59
N TRP A 279 -1.43 -15.46 -1.37
CA TRP A 279 -1.49 -15.54 -2.83
C TRP A 279 -0.39 -16.41 -3.43
N ARG A 280 0.86 -16.21 -3.03
CA ARG A 280 2.03 -16.94 -3.56
C ARG A 280 2.08 -18.39 -3.07
N ALA A 281 1.49 -18.68 -1.92
CA ALA A 281 1.31 -20.03 -1.41
C ALA A 281 0.10 -20.76 -2.01
N GLY A 282 -0.72 -20.10 -2.84
CA GLY A 282 -1.86 -20.71 -3.53
C GLY A 282 -3.18 -20.68 -2.74
N PHE A 283 -3.32 -19.74 -1.80
CA PHE A 283 -4.51 -19.51 -0.98
C PHE A 283 -5.22 -18.22 -1.37
N ASP A 284 -6.44 -18.04 -0.86
CA ASP A 284 -7.26 -16.85 -1.14
C ASP A 284 -6.60 -15.59 -0.55
N ARG A 285 -6.22 -14.67 -1.43
CA ARG A 285 -5.46 -13.47 -1.06
C ARG A 285 -6.29 -12.52 -0.19
N ASP A 286 -7.60 -12.46 -0.39
CA ASP A 286 -8.48 -11.55 0.34
C ASP A 286 -8.76 -12.07 1.74
N LEU A 287 -8.95 -13.40 1.88
CA LEU A 287 -9.07 -14.02 3.19
C LEU A 287 -7.77 -13.90 4.00
N ALA A 288 -6.62 -14.12 3.35
CA ALA A 288 -5.33 -13.92 3.99
C ALA A 288 -5.13 -12.46 4.43
N TRP A 289 -5.42 -11.50 3.54
CA TRP A 289 -5.41 -10.07 3.84
C TRP A 289 -6.31 -9.71 5.03
N LEU A 290 -7.55 -10.21 5.01
CA LEU A 290 -8.54 -9.95 6.05
C LEU A 290 -8.10 -10.51 7.41
N SER A 291 -7.52 -11.71 7.44
CA SER A 291 -6.98 -12.25 8.70
C SER A 291 -5.89 -11.33 9.28
N GLY A 292 -5.03 -10.74 8.44
CA GLY A 292 -4.07 -9.72 8.86
C GLY A 292 -4.70 -8.40 9.30
N MET A 293 -5.81 -7.97 8.71
CA MET A 293 -6.54 -6.77 9.18
C MET A 293 -7.16 -6.95 10.57
N LEU A 294 -7.54 -8.18 10.93
CA LEU A 294 -8.32 -8.46 12.13
C LEU A 294 -7.47 -9.01 13.30
N HIS A 295 -6.27 -9.55 13.04
CA HIS A 295 -5.53 -10.33 14.05
C HIS A 295 -5.25 -9.60 15.37
N ASP A 296 -4.95 -8.30 15.28
CA ASP A 296 -4.50 -7.49 16.42
C ASP A 296 -5.61 -6.60 16.99
N VAL A 297 -6.88 -6.79 16.59
CA VAL A 297 -8.04 -6.05 17.15
C VAL A 297 -8.06 -6.12 18.68
N GLY A 298 -7.70 -7.27 19.25
CA GLY A 298 -7.61 -7.46 20.70
C GLY A 298 -6.59 -6.54 21.40
N ARG A 299 -5.56 -6.03 20.70
CA ARG A 299 -4.54 -5.13 21.29
C ARG A 299 -5.14 -3.80 21.73
N PHE A 300 -6.09 -3.26 20.97
CA PHE A 300 -6.69 -1.97 21.27
C PHE A 300 -7.55 -2.05 22.54
N GLU A 301 -8.35 -3.10 22.68
CA GLU A 301 -9.10 -3.36 23.92
C GLU A 301 -8.19 -3.77 25.08
N GLN A 302 -7.09 -4.50 24.82
CA GLN A 302 -6.09 -4.83 25.84
C GLN A 302 -5.49 -3.56 26.47
N VAL A 303 -5.02 -2.61 25.66
CA VAL A 303 -4.42 -1.37 26.19
C VAL A 303 -5.47 -0.47 26.86
N ARG A 304 -6.71 -0.45 26.36
CA ARG A 304 -7.79 0.31 27.00
C ARG A 304 -8.16 -0.24 28.38
N ARG A 305 -8.21 -1.57 28.54
CA ARG A 305 -8.62 -2.24 29.78
C ARG A 305 -7.48 -2.38 30.79
N TYR A 306 -6.27 -2.64 30.32
CA TYR A 306 -5.13 -3.02 31.18
C TYR A 306 -3.95 -2.05 31.11
N HIS A 307 -4.00 -1.03 30.24
CA HIS A 307 -2.93 -0.02 30.07
C HIS A 307 -1.56 -0.60 29.71
N THR A 308 -1.53 -1.77 29.06
CA THR A 308 -0.32 -2.47 28.65
C THR A 308 -0.58 -3.40 27.46
N PHE A 309 0.44 -3.67 26.66
CA PHE A 309 0.42 -4.68 25.60
C PHE A 309 1.10 -6.00 26.02
N ASN A 310 1.41 -6.16 27.31
CA ASN A 310 2.09 -7.36 27.78
C ASN A 310 1.07 -8.41 28.25
N ASP A 311 0.88 -9.45 27.44
CA ASP A 311 -0.06 -10.53 27.69
C ASP A 311 0.17 -11.22 29.04
N ALA A 312 1.43 -11.38 29.46
CA ALA A 312 1.78 -12.10 30.69
C ALA A 312 1.30 -11.39 31.97
N VAL A 313 1.02 -10.09 31.90
CA VAL A 313 0.51 -9.29 33.03
C VAL A 313 -0.93 -8.81 32.80
N SER A 314 -1.53 -9.14 31.65
CA SER A 314 -2.88 -8.70 31.27
C SER A 314 -3.72 -9.87 30.77
N VAL A 315 -3.94 -9.95 29.47
CA VAL A 315 -4.75 -10.97 28.78
C VAL A 315 -4.08 -11.33 27.46
N ASP A 316 -4.29 -12.57 27.02
CA ASP A 316 -3.92 -13.02 25.69
C ASP A 316 -4.71 -12.20 24.64
N HIS A 317 -4.00 -11.34 23.90
CA HIS A 317 -4.60 -10.44 22.93
C HIS A 317 -5.22 -11.17 21.73
N ALA A 318 -4.65 -12.30 21.30
CA ALA A 318 -5.15 -13.08 20.18
C ALA A 318 -6.48 -13.73 20.55
N LYS A 319 -6.54 -14.31 21.75
CA LYS A 319 -7.77 -14.84 22.31
C LYS A 319 -8.82 -13.73 22.50
N LEU A 320 -8.44 -12.61 23.12
CA LEU A 320 -9.34 -11.47 23.33
C LEU A 320 -9.88 -10.93 21.99
N GLY A 321 -9.03 -10.79 20.98
CA GLY A 321 -9.42 -10.31 19.66
C GLY A 321 -10.42 -11.24 18.99
N ALA A 322 -10.17 -12.55 19.02
CA ALA A 322 -11.10 -13.53 18.49
C ALA A 322 -12.43 -13.54 19.25
N ASP A 323 -12.40 -13.49 20.58
CA ASP A 323 -13.62 -13.40 21.39
C ASP A 323 -14.43 -12.15 21.02
N LEU A 324 -13.80 -10.98 20.90
CA LEU A 324 -14.49 -9.74 20.50
C LEU A 324 -15.10 -9.82 19.09
N LEU A 325 -14.40 -10.44 18.15
CA LEU A 325 -14.84 -10.52 16.76
C LEU A 325 -16.00 -11.50 16.57
N PHE A 326 -15.98 -12.64 17.28
CA PHE A 326 -16.84 -13.79 16.98
C PHE A 326 -17.76 -14.23 18.13
N ASP A 327 -17.82 -13.52 19.25
CA ASP A 327 -18.79 -13.80 20.33
C ASP A 327 -20.24 -13.71 19.81
N GLU A 328 -20.98 -14.82 19.95
CA GLU A 328 -22.36 -14.98 19.43
C GLU A 328 -23.35 -13.92 19.94
N SER A 329 -23.06 -13.25 21.06
CA SER A 329 -23.98 -12.28 21.67
C SER A 329 -23.94 -10.89 21.02
N ASP A 330 -22.77 -10.42 20.58
CA ASP A 330 -22.57 -9.13 19.90
C ASP A 330 -21.25 -9.16 19.09
N PRO A 331 -21.21 -9.89 17.97
CA PRO A 331 -19.96 -10.15 17.27
C PRO A 331 -19.51 -8.91 16.50
N LEU A 332 -18.33 -8.36 16.86
CA LEU A 332 -17.78 -7.15 16.23
C LEU A 332 -17.53 -7.35 14.72
N ILE A 333 -17.35 -8.59 14.25
CA ILE A 333 -17.17 -8.89 12.81
C ILE A 333 -18.35 -8.38 11.96
N ASN A 334 -19.56 -8.27 12.51
CA ASN A 334 -20.74 -7.74 11.83
C ASN A 334 -20.62 -6.26 11.47
N LYS A 335 -19.64 -5.54 12.05
CA LYS A 335 -19.31 -4.16 11.69
C LYS A 335 -18.27 -4.08 10.58
N PHE A 336 -17.42 -5.09 10.45
CA PHE A 336 -16.44 -5.21 9.38
C PHE A 336 -17.03 -5.79 8.11
N MET A 337 -18.02 -6.68 8.24
CA MET A 337 -18.62 -7.43 7.12
C MET A 337 -20.12 -7.62 7.36
N ASP A 338 -20.92 -7.39 6.32
CA ASP A 338 -22.36 -7.66 6.35
C ASP A 338 -22.62 -9.16 6.58
N GLU A 339 -23.71 -9.53 7.27
CA GLU A 339 -24.06 -10.94 7.51
C GLU A 339 -24.14 -11.78 6.22
N LYS A 340 -24.55 -11.16 5.10
CA LYS A 340 -24.62 -11.81 3.78
C LYS A 340 -23.25 -12.16 3.19
N GLN A 341 -22.19 -11.55 3.72
CA GLN A 341 -20.81 -11.78 3.34
C GLN A 341 -20.15 -12.87 4.21
N GLN A 342 -20.82 -13.38 5.23
CA GLN A 342 -20.20 -14.29 6.20
C GLN A 342 -20.46 -15.75 5.83
N ASP A 343 -19.52 -16.36 5.10
CA ASP A 343 -19.46 -17.81 4.89
C ASP A 343 -18.96 -18.53 6.17
N GLU A 344 -19.65 -19.59 6.59
CA GLU A 344 -19.36 -20.31 7.84
C GLU A 344 -17.92 -20.85 7.88
N ARG A 345 -17.43 -21.41 6.76
CA ARG A 345 -16.06 -21.91 6.68
C ARG A 345 -15.05 -20.77 6.72
N MET A 346 -15.34 -19.66 6.04
CA MET A 346 -14.49 -18.46 6.09
C MET A 346 -14.36 -17.91 7.51
N MET A 347 -15.48 -17.80 8.24
CA MET A 347 -15.48 -17.32 9.63
C MET A 347 -14.67 -18.25 10.54
N TYR A 348 -14.83 -19.57 10.40
CA TYR A 348 -14.02 -20.55 11.13
C TYR A 348 -12.52 -20.41 10.85
N LEU A 349 -12.13 -20.22 9.59
CA LEU A 349 -10.73 -20.01 9.19
C LEU A 349 -10.16 -18.72 9.81
N LEU A 350 -10.92 -17.62 9.77
CA LEU A 350 -10.51 -16.34 10.38
C LEU A 350 -10.34 -16.49 11.89
N GLU A 351 -11.36 -16.96 12.59
CA GLU A 351 -11.34 -17.09 14.05
C GLU A 351 -10.17 -17.98 14.49
N THR A 352 -10.01 -19.16 13.87
CA THR A 352 -8.96 -20.10 14.24
C THR A 352 -7.57 -19.53 13.98
N SER A 353 -7.38 -18.83 12.86
CA SER A 353 -6.11 -18.17 12.53
C SER A 353 -5.76 -17.10 13.54
N ILE A 354 -6.72 -16.24 13.89
CA ILE A 354 -6.55 -15.17 14.87
C ILE A 354 -6.25 -15.76 16.25
N ARG A 355 -6.99 -16.76 16.72
CA ARG A 355 -6.74 -17.42 18.03
C ARG A 355 -5.34 -18.05 18.15
N ASN A 356 -4.75 -18.45 17.04
CA ASN A 356 -3.49 -19.18 17.01
C ASN A 356 -2.26 -18.30 16.69
N HIS A 357 -2.45 -17.02 16.33
CA HIS A 357 -1.35 -16.26 15.74
C HIS A 357 -0.19 -15.97 16.71
N ASN A 358 -0.48 -15.70 17.99
CA ASN A 358 0.54 -15.42 19.01
C ASN A 358 1.01 -16.68 19.78
N LYS A 359 0.39 -17.84 19.54
CA LYS A 359 0.76 -19.08 20.24
C LYS A 359 2.14 -19.55 19.79
N PHE A 360 2.83 -20.27 20.67
CA PHE A 360 4.11 -20.89 20.33
C PHE A 360 3.94 -21.97 19.25
N GLU A 361 2.95 -22.84 19.44
CA GLU A 361 2.52 -23.86 18.49
C GLU A 361 1.05 -23.65 18.11
N ILE A 362 0.71 -23.98 16.86
CA ILE A 362 -0.68 -24.01 16.40
C ILE A 362 -1.35 -25.23 17.01
N ASP A 363 -2.61 -25.07 17.43
CA ASP A 363 -3.42 -26.15 18.00
C ASP A 363 -3.37 -27.44 17.16
N GLU A 364 -3.34 -28.57 17.87
CA GLU A 364 -3.38 -29.91 17.26
C GLU A 364 -4.77 -30.22 16.68
N GLY A 365 -4.85 -31.17 15.76
CA GLY A 365 -6.14 -31.64 15.20
C GLY A 365 -6.79 -30.74 14.15
N LEU A 366 -6.21 -29.56 13.85
CA LEU A 366 -6.68 -28.72 12.74
C LEU A 366 -6.45 -29.39 11.38
N ASP A 367 -7.43 -29.25 10.48
CA ASP A 367 -7.30 -29.65 9.09
C ASP A 367 -6.22 -28.85 8.35
N GLU A 368 -5.76 -29.37 7.20
CA GLU A 368 -4.63 -28.81 6.45
C GLU A 368 -4.88 -27.36 6.00
N GLU A 369 -6.07 -27.04 5.51
CA GLU A 369 -6.42 -25.70 5.04
C GLU A 369 -6.40 -24.70 6.20
N THR A 370 -7.01 -25.06 7.33
CA THR A 370 -7.02 -24.22 8.53
C THR A 370 -5.62 -23.97 9.05
N ARG A 371 -4.78 -25.02 9.14
CA ARG A 371 -3.38 -24.89 9.55
C ARG A 371 -2.59 -23.96 8.62
N ASN A 372 -2.88 -24.01 7.33
CA ASN A 372 -2.21 -23.16 6.34
C ASN A 372 -2.56 -21.68 6.50
N TYR A 373 -3.83 -21.32 6.76
CA TYR A 373 -4.19 -19.91 7.07
C TYR A 373 -3.58 -19.43 8.39
N CYS A 374 -3.53 -20.28 9.43
CA CYS A 374 -2.78 -19.97 10.65
C CYS A 374 -1.31 -19.66 10.33
N ASN A 375 -0.66 -20.48 9.50
CA ASN A 375 0.73 -20.26 9.11
C ASN A 375 0.93 -18.99 8.28
N ILE A 376 0.01 -18.65 7.37
CA ILE A 376 0.10 -17.43 6.55
C ILE A 376 0.11 -16.20 7.45
N LEU A 377 -0.85 -16.11 8.37
CA LEU A 377 -0.94 -14.99 9.31
C LEU A 377 0.29 -14.91 10.22
N ARG A 378 0.74 -16.07 10.74
CA ARG A 378 1.92 -16.15 11.60
C ARG A 378 3.23 -15.83 10.87
N ASP A 379 3.35 -16.13 9.58
CA ASP A 379 4.52 -15.73 8.80
C ASP A 379 4.53 -14.22 8.59
N ALA A 380 3.39 -13.64 8.19
CA ALA A 380 3.22 -12.21 8.00
C ALA A 380 3.55 -11.40 9.25
N ASP A 381 3.03 -11.82 10.41
CA ASP A 381 3.31 -11.19 11.71
C ASP A 381 4.80 -11.26 12.08
N LYS A 382 5.42 -12.44 11.94
CA LYS A 382 6.86 -12.61 12.22
C LYS A 382 7.74 -11.71 11.34
N ILE A 383 7.41 -11.56 10.06
CA ILE A 383 8.16 -10.67 9.15
C ILE A 383 8.04 -9.21 9.60
N ASP A 384 6.84 -8.74 9.97
CA ASP A 384 6.69 -7.36 10.46
C ASP A 384 7.40 -7.15 11.81
N ILE A 385 7.43 -8.16 12.69
CA ILE A 385 8.20 -8.10 13.94
C ILE A 385 9.69 -7.82 13.63
N LEU A 386 10.29 -8.48 12.64
CA LEU A 386 11.68 -8.22 12.24
C LEU A 386 11.87 -6.75 11.82
N LYS A 387 10.94 -6.20 11.03
CA LYS A 387 10.95 -4.79 10.64
C LYS A 387 10.90 -3.85 11.85
N VAL A 388 9.93 -4.04 12.74
CA VAL A 388 9.73 -3.20 13.93
C VAL A 388 11.00 -3.17 14.80
N ASN A 389 11.71 -4.29 14.94
CA ASN A 389 12.97 -4.34 15.70
C ASN A 389 14.10 -3.46 15.12
N THR A 390 14.01 -3.05 13.85
CA THR A 390 15.02 -2.18 13.22
C THR A 390 14.64 -0.70 13.22
N LEU A 391 13.36 -0.40 13.42
CA LEU A 391 12.83 0.97 13.34
C LEU A 391 12.77 1.65 14.71
N PHE A 392 12.67 0.86 15.78
CA PHE A 392 12.49 1.35 17.15
C PHE A 392 13.66 1.00 18.04
N SER A 393 13.75 1.71 19.18
CA SER A 393 14.83 1.51 20.14
C SER A 393 14.66 0.19 20.92
N PRO A 394 15.75 -0.40 21.44
CA PRO A 394 15.68 -1.52 22.38
C PRO A 394 14.81 -1.22 23.62
N GLU A 395 14.76 0.04 24.05
CA GLU A 395 13.93 0.50 25.15
C GLU A 395 12.44 0.36 24.82
N ASP A 396 12.04 0.70 23.60
CA ASP A 396 10.66 0.60 23.14
C ASP A 396 10.22 -0.86 22.90
N ILE A 397 11.12 -1.70 22.39
CA ILE A 397 10.80 -3.06 21.95
C ILE A 397 11.01 -4.12 23.04
N TYR A 398 12.10 -4.01 23.79
CA TYR A 398 12.49 -5.01 24.80
C TYR A 398 12.31 -4.50 26.24
N GLY A 399 12.13 -3.19 26.43
CA GLY A 399 12.13 -2.59 27.76
C GLY A 399 13.50 -2.65 28.44
N VAL A 400 14.59 -2.72 27.65
CA VAL A 400 15.98 -2.74 28.13
C VAL A 400 16.75 -1.58 27.52
N THR A 401 17.75 -1.09 28.24
CA THR A 401 18.62 -0.04 27.72
C THR A 401 19.55 -0.56 26.64
N LYS A 402 19.96 0.33 25.73
CA LYS A 402 21.01 0.03 24.75
C LYS A 402 22.31 -0.46 25.42
N GLU A 403 22.65 0.07 26.59
CA GLU A 403 23.84 -0.32 27.33
C GLU A 403 23.75 -1.75 27.88
N GLU A 404 22.61 -2.14 28.44
CA GLU A 404 22.35 -3.52 28.86
C GLU A 404 22.43 -4.48 27.67
N LEU A 405 21.83 -4.10 26.54
CA LEU A 405 21.88 -4.90 25.31
C LEU A 405 23.32 -5.11 24.84
N LEU A 406 24.14 -4.05 24.83
CA LEU A 406 25.54 -4.08 24.40
C LEU A 406 26.47 -4.88 25.32
N LYS A 407 26.16 -4.97 26.62
CA LYS A 407 27.04 -5.61 27.62
C LYS A 407 26.62 -7.02 28.02
N SER A 408 25.36 -7.39 27.75
CA SER A 408 24.81 -8.68 28.15
C SER A 408 25.32 -9.86 27.32
N ASN A 409 25.27 -11.05 27.94
CA ASN A 409 25.65 -12.31 27.33
C ASN A 409 24.44 -13.11 26.83
N ILE A 410 24.58 -13.77 25.68
CA ILE A 410 23.56 -14.71 25.20
C ILE A 410 23.62 -15.96 26.07
N THR A 411 22.48 -16.35 26.63
CA THR A 411 22.38 -17.49 27.53
C THR A 411 22.46 -18.81 26.78
N ASP A 412 22.97 -19.85 27.45
CA ASP A 412 23.19 -21.16 26.82
C ASP A 412 21.89 -21.79 26.33
N LYS A 413 20.78 -21.59 27.05
CA LYS A 413 19.46 -22.11 26.63
C LYS A 413 18.96 -21.45 25.35
N VAL A 414 19.22 -20.15 25.18
CA VAL A 414 18.86 -19.42 23.96
C VAL A 414 19.74 -19.87 22.80
N MET A 415 21.04 -20.05 23.02
CA MET A 415 21.94 -20.61 22.01
C MET A 415 21.56 -22.04 21.61
N GLU A 416 21.20 -22.89 22.57
CA GLU A 416 20.78 -24.28 22.32
C GLU A 416 19.55 -24.32 21.39
N SER A 417 18.48 -23.59 21.73
CA SER A 417 17.29 -23.51 20.86
C SER A 417 17.64 -22.97 19.47
N PHE A 418 18.50 -21.96 19.39
CA PHE A 418 18.88 -21.39 18.10
C PHE A 418 19.67 -22.37 17.23
N LEU A 419 20.59 -23.13 17.82
CA LEU A 419 21.38 -24.14 17.13
C LEU A 419 20.55 -25.36 16.69
N ASN A 420 19.45 -25.64 17.41
CA ASN A 420 18.47 -26.65 17.02
C ASN A 420 17.48 -26.16 15.94
N GLU A 421 17.66 -24.93 15.43
CA GLU A 421 16.76 -24.30 14.45
C GLU A 421 15.32 -24.15 14.99
N GLU A 422 15.20 -23.86 16.29
CA GLU A 422 13.92 -23.64 16.97
C GLU A 422 13.70 -22.16 17.25
N THR A 423 12.44 -21.72 17.17
CA THR A 423 12.07 -20.40 17.69
C THR A 423 12.29 -20.36 19.20
N VAL A 424 12.97 -19.32 19.69
CA VAL A 424 13.35 -19.20 21.10
C VAL A 424 12.14 -18.76 21.92
N LEU A 425 11.73 -19.64 22.85
CA LEU A 425 10.68 -19.36 23.82
C LEU A 425 10.98 -18.12 24.66
N LYS A 426 9.97 -17.27 24.86
CA LYS A 426 10.08 -16.06 25.71
C LYS A 426 10.59 -16.40 27.12
N ALA A 427 10.18 -17.54 27.67
CA ALA A 427 10.59 -17.99 29.00
C ALA A 427 12.11 -18.27 29.12
N TYR A 428 12.81 -18.56 28.01
CA TYR A 428 14.25 -18.82 27.99
C TYR A 428 15.08 -17.54 27.94
N ARG A 429 14.48 -16.41 27.56
CA ARG A 429 15.17 -15.13 27.45
C ARG A 429 15.39 -14.54 28.84
N LYS A 430 16.64 -14.52 29.31
CA LYS A 430 16.99 -14.04 30.67
C LYS A 430 17.91 -12.84 30.65
N SER A 431 18.66 -12.62 29.57
CA SER A 431 19.50 -11.44 29.37
C SER A 431 18.86 -10.46 28.39
N ALA A 432 19.38 -9.23 28.32
CA ALA A 432 18.88 -8.23 27.38
C ALA A 432 19.07 -8.69 25.91
N ILE A 433 20.26 -9.21 25.57
CA ILE A 433 20.59 -9.69 24.21
C ILE A 433 19.79 -10.94 23.79
N ASP A 434 19.31 -11.73 24.74
CA ASP A 434 18.42 -12.86 24.44
C ASP A 434 17.13 -12.42 23.73
N ASN A 435 16.68 -11.17 23.93
CA ASN A 435 15.51 -10.64 23.21
C ASN A 435 15.79 -10.45 21.72
N LEU A 436 16.97 -9.91 21.38
CA LEU A 436 17.42 -9.76 20.00
C LEU A 436 17.54 -11.12 19.32
N VAL A 437 18.25 -12.05 19.94
CA VAL A 437 18.42 -13.43 19.41
C VAL A 437 17.07 -14.13 19.31
N GLY A 438 16.19 -13.91 20.29
CA GLY A 438 14.85 -14.46 20.29
C GLY A 438 13.99 -13.97 19.13
N HIS A 439 14.09 -12.69 18.74
CA HIS A 439 13.39 -12.20 17.55
C HIS A 439 14.06 -12.65 16.24
N ILE A 440 15.40 -12.73 16.18
CA ILE A 440 16.10 -13.31 15.02
C ILE A 440 15.63 -14.76 14.79
N SER A 441 15.43 -15.53 15.87
CA SER A 441 15.01 -16.93 15.78
C SER A 441 13.62 -17.14 15.18
N LEU A 442 12.80 -16.09 15.05
CA LEU A 442 11.48 -16.18 14.41
C LEU A 442 11.57 -16.65 12.95
N VAL A 443 12.71 -16.46 12.29
CA VAL A 443 12.96 -16.97 10.93
C VAL A 443 12.79 -18.49 10.84
N TRP A 444 13.08 -19.23 11.92
CA TRP A 444 12.92 -20.68 11.97
C TRP A 444 11.46 -21.11 11.93
N GLY A 445 10.56 -20.23 12.36
CA GLY A 445 9.12 -20.44 12.34
C GLY A 445 8.45 -19.97 11.04
N LEU A 446 9.20 -19.56 10.02
CA LEU A 446 8.64 -19.25 8.70
C LEU A 446 8.36 -20.53 7.92
N VAL A 447 7.17 -20.61 7.33
CA VAL A 447 6.66 -21.83 6.69
C VAL A 447 6.79 -21.76 5.17
N TYR A 448 6.47 -20.63 4.56
CA TYR A 448 6.38 -20.55 3.10
C TYR A 448 7.68 -20.02 2.47
N PRO A 449 8.11 -20.56 1.29
CA PRO A 449 9.28 -20.04 0.58
C PRO A 449 9.23 -18.53 0.31
N ILE A 450 8.05 -18.01 -0.05
CA ILE A 450 7.84 -16.57 -0.25
C ILE A 450 8.10 -15.75 1.02
N SER A 451 7.85 -16.29 2.21
CA SER A 451 8.12 -15.62 3.48
C SER A 451 9.63 -15.39 3.66
N TYR A 452 10.45 -16.38 3.28
CA TYR A 452 11.92 -16.25 3.27
C TYR A 452 12.39 -15.25 2.22
N GLU A 453 11.81 -15.28 1.01
CA GLU A 453 12.11 -14.32 -0.07
C GLU A 453 11.82 -12.88 0.35
N ILE A 454 10.65 -12.62 0.96
CA ILE A 454 10.28 -11.31 1.49
C ILE A 454 11.27 -10.88 2.58
N THR A 455 11.53 -11.75 3.55
CA THR A 455 12.46 -11.47 4.66
C THR A 455 13.84 -11.04 4.16
N ALA A 456 14.38 -11.74 3.15
CA ALA A 456 15.65 -11.40 2.52
C ALA A 456 15.59 -10.09 1.71
N ALA A 457 14.50 -9.85 0.98
CA ALA A 457 14.35 -8.69 0.12
C ALA A 457 14.25 -7.37 0.92
N GLU A 458 13.64 -7.40 2.10
CA GLU A 458 13.46 -6.21 2.94
C GLU A 458 14.72 -5.83 3.75
N GLY A 459 15.65 -6.78 3.96
CA GLY A 459 16.94 -6.52 4.60
C GLY A 459 16.86 -6.20 6.10
N TYR A 460 15.73 -6.45 6.77
CA TYR A 460 15.56 -6.18 8.21
C TYR A 460 16.30 -7.20 9.07
N LEU A 461 16.27 -8.48 8.67
CA LEU A 461 16.99 -9.55 9.36
C LEU A 461 18.51 -9.30 9.35
N GLU A 462 19.06 -8.91 8.21
CA GLU A 462 20.48 -8.57 8.03
C GLU A 462 20.88 -7.38 8.91
N ARG A 463 20.00 -6.37 9.03
CA ARG A 463 20.21 -5.24 9.94
C ARG A 463 20.26 -5.69 11.39
N MET A 464 19.35 -6.55 11.83
CA MET A 464 19.38 -7.11 13.20
C MET A 464 20.66 -7.93 13.42
N LEU A 465 21.05 -8.77 12.45
CA LEU A 465 22.27 -9.56 12.50
C LEU A 465 23.55 -8.71 12.52
N SER A 466 23.51 -7.48 12.03
CA SER A 466 24.67 -6.58 12.05
C SER A 466 25.05 -6.07 13.45
N PHE A 467 24.21 -6.30 14.47
CA PHE A 467 24.44 -5.88 15.84
C PHE A 467 25.80 -6.34 16.38
N LYS A 468 26.57 -5.44 17.00
CA LYS A 468 27.86 -5.75 17.63
C LYS A 468 27.79 -5.50 19.13
N SER A 469 28.17 -6.51 19.90
CA SER A 469 28.24 -6.45 21.37
C SER A 469 29.58 -5.83 21.81
N GLN A 470 29.62 -5.28 23.03
CA GLN A 470 30.86 -4.93 23.72
C GLN A 470 31.51 -6.14 24.41
N ASN A 471 30.78 -7.25 24.51
CA ASN A 471 31.29 -8.51 25.05
C ASN A 471 31.82 -9.40 23.92
N GLU A 472 33.09 -9.83 24.02
CA GLU A 472 33.78 -10.64 23.02
C GLU A 472 33.15 -12.03 22.85
N GLU A 473 32.84 -12.73 23.95
CA GLU A 473 32.15 -14.02 23.94
C GLU A 473 30.78 -13.93 23.25
N THR A 474 30.04 -12.84 23.49
CA THR A 474 28.77 -12.60 22.79
C THR A 474 28.97 -12.38 21.30
N ASN A 475 30.02 -11.69 20.88
CA ASN A 475 30.31 -11.51 19.47
C ASN A 475 30.64 -12.84 18.78
N GLU A 476 31.37 -13.75 19.44
CA GLU A 476 31.63 -15.10 18.93
C GLU A 476 30.33 -15.88 18.73
N LYS A 477 29.42 -15.87 19.72
CA LYS A 477 28.09 -16.48 19.62
C LYS A 477 27.25 -15.85 18.50
N LEU A 478 27.31 -14.53 18.33
CA LEU A 478 26.61 -13.83 17.24
C LEU A 478 27.17 -14.19 15.85
N GLU A 479 28.47 -14.44 15.70
CA GLU A 479 29.02 -14.93 14.42
C GLU A 479 28.52 -16.34 14.09
N VAL A 480 28.37 -17.22 15.08
CA VAL A 480 27.74 -18.55 14.89
C VAL A 480 26.29 -18.38 14.42
N ILE A 481 25.52 -17.52 15.08
CA ILE A 481 24.15 -17.18 14.68
C ILE A 481 24.09 -16.67 13.24
N ARG A 482 24.96 -15.72 12.86
CA ARG A 482 25.04 -15.18 11.48
C ARG A 482 25.32 -16.28 10.47
N SER A 483 26.28 -17.15 10.75
CA SER A 483 26.61 -18.27 9.86
C SER A 483 25.41 -19.17 9.66
N LYS A 484 24.66 -19.46 10.72
CA LYS A 484 23.54 -20.40 10.66
C LYS A 484 22.34 -19.82 9.92
N ILE A 485 22.04 -18.55 10.13
CA ILE A 485 21.01 -17.84 9.36
C ILE A 485 21.40 -17.77 7.89
N LYS A 486 22.67 -17.49 7.58
CA LYS A 486 23.14 -17.47 6.19
C LYS A 486 23.01 -18.82 5.50
N GLU A 487 23.15 -19.93 6.22
CA GLU A 487 22.88 -21.27 5.67
C GLU A 487 21.38 -21.50 5.41
N LYS A 488 20.50 -21.03 6.29
CA LYS A 488 19.04 -21.16 6.14
C LYS A 488 18.47 -20.30 5.01
N MET A 489 18.98 -19.09 4.83
CA MET A 489 18.48 -18.11 3.86
C MET A 489 19.04 -18.32 2.45
N ARG A 490 19.92 -19.32 2.25
CA ARG A 490 20.41 -19.76 0.94
C ARG A 490 19.47 -20.76 0.32
#